data_AF-A0A2Z2KSU8-F1
#
_entry.id   AF-A0A2Z2KSU8-F1
#
_cell.length_a   1.000
_cell.length_b   1.000
_cell.length_c   1.000
_cell.angle_alpha   90.00
_cell.angle_beta   90.00
_cell.angle_gamma   90.00
#
_symmetry.space_group_name_H-M   'P 1'
#
loop_
_entity.id
_entity.type
_entity.pdbx_description
1 polymer ?
#
loop_
_entity_poly.entity_id
_entity_poly.type
_entity_poly.pdbx_seq_one_letter_code
_entity_poly.pdbx_strand_id
1 'polypeptide(L)'
;MANRFANLIGSRKISEDFENINIGFDRVQQDIDADISALASHTGNGNIHTTAAEKAKLAGLTAGAGGAGSATDSVIGNRTAIDTATPSLTGTLTALLSSLFTLSKGITGKPGALTAPAINLEATKAHVDNVSLHTTAAEKSKLAGVATGAEVNQNAFAQVNNITAAAKSDTLTVTGGTGITVSTNPTTKTMTVTATGTATPGAHGSSHNSDGSDPIPDLVSVKAKVEALEDFLAYMPIDGGGFDTPPGGPVIDGGTI
;
A
#
# COMPACT_ATOMS: atom_id res chain seq x y z
N MET A 1 96.66 -34.99 56.73
CA MET A 1 95.30 -34.52 56.41
C MET A 1 95.30 -34.22 54.92
N ALA A 2 94.70 -35.07 54.10
CA ALA A 2 94.57 -34.79 52.68
C ALA A 2 93.51 -33.68 52.53
N ASN A 3 93.90 -32.50 52.06
CA ASN A 3 92.94 -31.51 51.62
C ASN A 3 92.98 -31.45 50.07
N ARG A 4 91.99 -30.80 49.46
CA ARG A 4 91.87 -30.75 47.99
C ARG A 4 93.07 -30.09 47.28
N PHE A 5 93.89 -29.33 48.01
CA PHE A 5 94.98 -28.52 47.47
C PHE A 5 96.38 -29.09 47.80
N ALA A 6 96.54 -29.83 48.90
CA ALA A 6 97.79 -30.45 49.34
C ALA A 6 97.53 -31.73 50.15
N ASN A 7 98.42 -32.71 50.00
CA ASN A 7 98.37 -33.97 50.76
C ASN A 7 99.47 -34.00 51.84
N LEU A 8 99.21 -33.31 52.96
CA LEU A 8 100.18 -33.20 54.06
C LEU A 8 100.14 -34.45 54.96
N ILE A 9 101.30 -34.98 55.32
CA ILE A 9 101.41 -36.14 56.23
C ILE A 9 101.81 -35.62 57.62
N GLY A 10 100.89 -35.71 58.59
CA GLY A 10 101.06 -35.05 59.90
C GLY A 10 102.25 -35.54 60.75
N SER A 11 102.88 -36.66 60.38
CA SER A 11 104.08 -37.20 61.03
C SER A 11 105.41 -36.69 60.43
N ARG A 12 105.37 -36.02 59.27
CA ARG A 12 106.56 -35.44 58.63
C ARG A 12 106.93 -34.10 59.25
N LYS A 13 108.22 -33.77 59.23
CA LYS A 13 108.69 -32.45 59.64
C LYS A 13 108.24 -31.42 58.59
N ILE A 14 107.99 -30.18 59.03
CA ILE A 14 107.61 -29.07 58.15
C ILE A 14 108.63 -28.87 57.02
N SER A 15 109.92 -29.07 57.30
CA SER A 15 110.99 -29.00 56.31
C SER A 15 110.88 -30.04 55.19
N GLU A 16 110.24 -31.17 55.45
CA GLU A 16 110.06 -32.27 54.48
C GLU A 16 108.80 -32.08 53.62
N ASP A 17 107.80 -31.33 54.12
CA ASP A 17 106.54 -31.06 53.42
C ASP A 17 106.44 -29.61 52.90
N PHE A 18 107.50 -28.79 53.03
CA PHE A 18 107.52 -27.38 52.61
C PHE A 18 107.10 -27.17 51.15
N GLU A 19 107.58 -28.01 50.23
CA GLU A 19 107.16 -27.95 48.82
C GLU A 19 105.66 -28.24 48.65
N ASN A 20 105.13 -29.24 49.36
CA ASN A 20 103.71 -29.59 49.31
C ASN A 20 102.82 -28.48 49.90
N ILE A 21 103.32 -27.75 50.89
CA ILE A 21 102.65 -26.58 51.48
C ILE A 21 102.59 -25.44 50.46
N ASN A 22 103.70 -25.14 49.79
CA ASN A 22 103.74 -24.10 48.74
C ASN A 22 102.83 -24.45 47.57
N ILE A 23 102.86 -25.70 47.09
CA ILE A 23 101.93 -26.20 46.05
C ILE A 23 100.47 -26.04 46.49
N GLY A 24 100.18 -26.27 47.78
CA GLY A 24 98.86 -26.04 48.35
C GLY A 24 98.41 -24.59 48.28
N PHE A 25 99.30 -23.65 48.64
CA PHE A 25 99.03 -22.22 48.54
C PHE A 25 98.87 -21.76 47.08
N ASP A 26 99.71 -22.24 46.17
CA ASP A 26 99.62 -21.92 44.74
C ASP A 26 98.28 -22.38 44.13
N ARG A 27 97.81 -23.57 44.53
CA ARG A 27 96.50 -24.09 44.08
C ARG A 27 95.32 -23.32 44.67
N VAL A 28 95.42 -22.85 45.92
CA VAL A 28 94.40 -21.97 46.50
C VAL A 28 94.35 -20.65 45.74
N GLN A 29 95.52 -20.06 45.42
CA GLN A 29 95.58 -18.84 44.62
C GLN A 29 94.97 -19.06 43.23
N GLN A 30 95.26 -20.19 42.59
CA GLN A 30 94.67 -20.56 41.30
C GLN A 30 93.15 -20.68 41.35
N ASP A 31 92.59 -21.32 42.39
CA ASP A 31 91.13 -21.45 42.57
C ASP A 31 90.49 -20.08 42.79
N ILE A 32 91.10 -19.22 43.61
CA ILE A 32 90.64 -17.84 43.85
C ILE A 32 90.68 -17.03 42.56
N ASP A 33 91.75 -17.12 41.76
CA ASP A 33 91.86 -16.40 40.50
C ASP A 33 90.82 -16.90 39.47
N ALA A 34 90.54 -18.20 39.45
CA ALA A 34 89.49 -18.79 38.61
C ALA A 34 88.09 -18.31 39.03
N ASP A 35 87.80 -18.29 40.32
CA ASP A 35 86.53 -17.78 40.86
C ASP A 35 86.38 -16.28 40.60
N ILE A 36 87.45 -15.48 40.75
CA ILE A 36 87.46 -14.06 40.40
C ILE A 36 87.18 -13.87 38.92
N SER A 37 87.79 -14.67 38.04
CA SER A 37 87.56 -14.63 36.59
C SER A 37 86.11 -14.99 36.23
N ALA A 38 85.57 -16.04 36.85
CA ALA A 38 84.17 -16.44 36.68
C ALA A 38 83.21 -15.36 37.16
N LEU A 39 83.48 -14.73 38.31
CA LEU A 39 82.69 -13.62 38.83
C LEU A 39 82.80 -12.38 37.94
N ALA A 40 83.98 -12.06 37.39
CA ALA A 40 84.17 -10.96 36.45
C ALA A 40 83.39 -11.20 35.15
N SER A 41 83.41 -12.43 34.63
CA SER A 41 82.58 -12.83 33.48
C SER A 41 81.09 -12.74 33.81
N HIS A 42 80.70 -13.13 35.04
CA HIS A 42 79.32 -13.07 35.48
C HIS A 42 78.83 -11.60 35.65
N THR A 43 79.63 -10.74 36.26
CA THR A 43 79.24 -9.34 36.50
C THR A 43 79.33 -8.48 35.24
N GLY A 44 80.23 -8.81 34.30
CA GLY A 44 80.39 -8.10 33.03
C GLY A 44 79.40 -8.48 31.94
N ASN A 45 78.73 -9.64 32.03
CA ASN A 45 77.76 -10.06 31.04
C ASN A 45 76.34 -9.59 31.42
N GLY A 46 75.86 -8.58 30.69
CA GLY A 46 74.52 -8.00 30.90
C GLY A 46 73.33 -8.88 30.47
N ASN A 47 73.55 -10.15 30.10
CA ASN A 47 72.56 -11.08 29.54
C ASN A 47 72.49 -12.42 30.29
N ILE A 48 73.07 -12.56 31.48
CA ILE A 48 73.21 -13.89 32.13
C ILE A 48 71.88 -14.54 32.50
N HIS A 49 70.85 -13.74 32.80
CA HIS A 49 69.55 -14.25 33.21
C HIS A 49 68.44 -13.97 32.18
N THR A 50 68.81 -13.42 31.04
CA THR A 50 67.88 -13.12 29.94
C THR A 50 68.61 -13.23 28.61
N THR A 51 68.03 -13.89 27.64
CA THR A 51 68.54 -13.87 26.27
C THR A 51 68.49 -12.45 25.68
N ALA A 52 69.34 -12.18 24.70
CA ALA A 52 69.30 -10.91 23.96
C ALA A 52 67.91 -10.66 23.31
N ALA A 53 67.23 -11.74 22.89
CA ALA A 53 65.88 -11.67 22.32
C ALA A 53 64.82 -11.25 23.36
N GLU A 54 64.89 -11.77 24.60
CA GLU A 54 64.00 -11.35 25.69
C GLU A 54 64.25 -9.89 26.07
N LYS A 55 65.51 -9.48 26.15
CA LYS A 55 65.89 -8.10 26.43
C LYS A 55 65.38 -7.13 25.36
N ALA A 56 65.45 -7.52 24.09
CA ALA A 56 64.91 -6.74 22.97
C ALA A 56 63.38 -6.62 23.02
N LYS A 57 62.67 -7.72 23.33
CA LYS A 57 61.21 -7.69 23.53
C LYS A 57 60.81 -6.77 24.67
N LEU A 58 61.54 -6.82 25.78
CA LEU A 58 61.25 -6.01 26.96
C LEU A 58 61.56 -4.52 26.73
N ALA A 59 62.65 -4.22 26.01
CA ALA A 59 63.01 -2.85 25.63
C ALA A 59 61.99 -2.21 24.66
N GLY A 60 61.26 -3.02 23.89
CA GLY A 60 60.20 -2.54 22.99
C GLY A 60 58.87 -2.25 23.68
N LEU A 61 58.67 -2.66 24.93
CA LEU A 61 57.46 -2.37 25.69
C LEU A 61 57.53 -0.96 26.26
N THR A 62 56.56 -0.12 25.90
CA THR A 62 56.40 1.19 26.54
C THR A 62 56.07 1.00 28.03
N ALA A 63 56.64 1.86 28.89
CA ALA A 63 56.33 1.82 30.32
C ALA A 63 54.82 1.90 30.56
N GLY A 64 54.29 0.97 31.36
CA GLY A 64 52.84 0.87 31.65
C GLY A 64 52.04 0.02 30.64
N ALA A 65 52.66 -0.56 29.61
CA ALA A 65 51.99 -1.50 28.72
C ALA A 65 51.37 -2.69 29.49
N GLY A 66 50.10 -3.01 29.22
CA GLY A 66 49.36 -4.09 29.88
C GLY A 66 48.68 -3.72 31.20
N GLY A 67 48.89 -2.49 31.70
CA GLY A 67 48.18 -1.96 32.86
C GLY A 67 46.81 -1.37 32.51
N ALA A 68 46.04 -1.00 33.55
CA ALA A 68 44.78 -0.28 33.36
C ALA A 68 45.02 1.03 32.60
N GLY A 69 44.23 1.27 31.54
CA GLY A 69 44.36 2.47 30.72
C GLY A 69 45.54 2.47 29.75
N SER A 70 46.29 1.37 29.57
CA SER A 70 47.43 1.34 28.65
C SER A 70 47.03 1.44 27.16
N ALA A 71 45.77 1.17 26.84
CA ALA A 71 45.20 1.28 25.50
C ALA A 71 44.37 2.56 25.37
N THR A 72 45.02 3.72 25.48
CA THR A 72 44.36 5.02 25.23
C THR A 72 44.20 5.26 23.73
N ASP A 73 43.36 6.23 23.36
CA ASP A 73 43.22 6.67 21.96
C ASP A 73 44.56 7.13 21.36
N SER A 74 45.43 7.74 22.16
CA SER A 74 46.78 8.14 21.70
C SER A 74 47.68 6.95 21.39
N VAL A 75 47.52 5.83 22.11
CA VAL A 75 48.30 4.60 21.88
C VAL A 75 47.71 3.79 20.72
N ILE A 76 46.39 3.72 20.63
CA ILE A 76 45.68 3.02 19.55
C ILE A 76 45.83 3.76 18.21
N GLY A 77 45.93 5.08 18.26
CA GLY A 77 46.02 5.97 17.13
C GLY A 77 44.71 6.10 16.35
N ASN A 78 44.76 6.88 15.28
CA ASN A 78 43.62 7.06 14.38
C ASN A 78 43.35 5.77 13.60
N ARG A 79 42.06 5.44 13.44
CA ARG A 79 41.62 4.34 12.59
C ARG A 79 40.89 4.90 11.37
N THR A 80 41.21 4.35 10.20
CA THR A 80 40.54 4.71 8.95
C THR A 80 39.56 3.61 8.57
N ALA A 81 38.30 3.76 8.98
CA ALA A 81 37.22 2.89 8.51
C ALA A 81 36.74 3.34 7.12
N ILE A 82 36.26 2.40 6.31
CA ILE A 82 35.73 2.64 4.96
C ILE A 82 34.33 2.05 4.85
N ASP A 83 33.51 2.57 3.95
CA ASP A 83 32.13 2.12 3.71
C ASP A 83 31.97 1.27 2.42
N THR A 84 33.09 0.73 1.95
CA THR A 84 33.19 -0.15 0.77
C THR A 84 33.72 -1.54 1.13
N ALA A 85 34.00 -1.80 2.41
CA ALA A 85 34.46 -3.11 2.86
C ALA A 85 33.34 -4.14 2.82
N THR A 86 33.65 -5.38 2.44
CA THR A 86 32.72 -6.51 2.59
C THR A 86 32.40 -6.74 4.06
N PRO A 87 31.12 -6.72 4.49
CA PRO A 87 30.76 -6.89 5.89
C PRO A 87 31.22 -8.25 6.46
N SER A 88 31.82 -8.23 7.64
CA SER A 88 32.26 -9.40 8.40
C SER A 88 31.98 -9.22 9.89
N LEU A 89 31.70 -10.31 10.60
CA LEU A 89 31.59 -10.35 12.06
C LEU A 89 32.92 -10.69 12.75
N THR A 90 33.99 -10.89 11.97
CA THR A 90 35.34 -11.18 12.46
C THR A 90 36.36 -10.27 11.80
N GLY A 91 37.47 -10.01 12.51
CA GLY A 91 38.57 -9.19 12.01
C GLY A 91 39.07 -8.18 13.03
N THR A 92 39.87 -7.22 12.55
CA THR A 92 40.33 -6.09 13.36
C THR A 92 39.17 -5.13 13.66
N LEU A 93 39.30 -4.29 14.69
CA LEU A 93 38.29 -3.27 15.00
C LEU A 93 37.99 -2.36 13.80
N THR A 94 39.01 -1.98 13.02
CA THR A 94 38.82 -1.20 11.79
C THR A 94 37.96 -1.94 10.76
N ALA A 95 38.13 -3.26 10.62
CA ALA A 95 37.32 -4.08 9.71
C ALA A 95 35.86 -4.18 10.19
N LEU A 96 35.63 -4.34 11.50
CA LEU A 96 34.29 -4.38 12.08
C LEU A 96 33.57 -3.03 11.92
N LEU A 97 34.26 -1.91 12.19
CA LEU A 97 33.72 -0.56 11.98
C LEU A 97 33.43 -0.30 10.49
N SER A 98 34.32 -0.74 9.60
CA SER A 98 34.09 -0.64 8.15
C SER A 98 32.88 -1.46 7.71
N SER A 99 32.70 -2.66 8.28
CA SER A 99 31.52 -3.50 8.04
C SER A 99 30.23 -2.79 8.46
N LEU A 100 30.22 -2.15 9.63
CA LEU A 100 29.09 -1.36 10.11
C LEU A 100 28.78 -0.20 9.15
N PHE A 101 29.79 0.58 8.74
CA PHE A 101 29.56 1.71 7.82
C PHE A 101 29.08 1.27 6.44
N THR A 102 29.58 0.16 5.89
CA THR A 102 29.04 -0.43 4.65
C THR A 102 27.56 -0.79 4.80
N LEU A 103 27.17 -1.38 5.94
CA LEU A 103 25.77 -1.71 6.21
C LEU A 103 24.90 -0.45 6.36
N SER A 104 25.36 0.57 7.08
CA SER A 104 24.66 1.85 7.21
C SER A 104 24.45 2.56 5.86
N LYS A 105 25.46 2.52 4.99
CA LYS A 105 25.36 3.00 3.61
C LYS A 105 24.29 2.23 2.82
N GLY A 106 24.28 0.90 2.95
CA GLY A 106 23.26 0.04 2.33
C GLY A 106 21.84 0.37 2.78
N ILE A 107 21.63 0.60 4.08
CA ILE A 107 20.33 0.97 4.66
C ILE A 107 19.85 2.32 4.13
N THR A 108 20.75 3.31 4.06
CA THR A 108 20.39 4.68 3.63
C THR A 108 20.30 4.84 2.12
N GLY A 109 20.87 3.90 1.35
CA GLY A 109 20.94 3.96 -0.11
C GLY A 109 21.78 5.12 -0.64
N LYS A 110 22.66 5.70 0.19
CA LYS A 110 23.46 6.89 -0.16
C LYS A 110 24.83 6.53 -0.74
N PRO A 111 25.51 7.48 -1.43
CA PRO A 111 26.86 7.26 -1.95
C PRO A 111 27.91 6.96 -0.87
N GLY A 112 27.71 7.45 0.35
CA GLY A 112 28.59 7.15 1.49
C GLY A 112 27.86 7.08 2.84
N ALA A 113 28.46 6.41 3.80
CA ALA A 113 27.89 6.16 5.13
C ALA A 113 27.69 7.43 5.97
N LEU A 114 28.45 8.49 5.69
CA LEU A 114 28.33 9.80 6.33
C LEU A 114 27.46 10.78 5.54
N THR A 115 26.97 10.38 4.36
CA THR A 115 26.01 11.20 3.64
C THR A 115 24.67 11.14 4.36
N ALA A 116 24.10 12.31 4.65
CA ALA A 116 22.80 12.38 5.31
C ALA A 116 21.73 11.57 4.55
N PRO A 117 20.86 10.82 5.25
CA PRO A 117 19.75 10.12 4.64
C PRO A 117 18.80 11.12 3.97
N ALA A 118 17.97 10.65 3.02
CA ALA A 118 17.03 11.53 2.31
C ALA A 118 15.95 12.12 3.23
N ILE A 119 15.59 11.38 4.27
CA ILE A 119 14.61 11.74 5.30
C ILE A 119 15.05 11.09 6.62
N ASN A 120 14.76 11.72 7.76
CA ASN A 120 15.00 11.13 9.08
C ASN A 120 13.79 10.29 9.54
N LEU A 121 13.98 9.45 10.56
CA LEU A 121 12.93 8.56 11.06
C LEU A 121 11.72 9.34 11.60
N GLU A 122 11.94 10.48 12.25
CA GLU A 122 10.88 11.35 12.76
C GLU A 122 9.96 11.84 11.63
N ALA A 123 10.53 12.29 10.51
CA ALA A 123 9.75 12.74 9.35
C ALA A 123 9.11 11.56 8.60
N THR A 124 9.76 10.39 8.53
CA THR A 124 9.12 9.17 8.03
C THR A 124 7.90 8.80 8.87
N LYS A 125 8.02 8.85 10.19
CA LYS A 125 6.91 8.59 11.13
C LYS A 125 5.76 9.56 10.88
N ALA A 126 6.05 10.85 10.72
CA ALA A 126 5.05 11.86 10.40
C ALA A 126 4.32 11.57 9.07
N HIS A 127 5.02 11.08 8.04
CA HIS A 127 4.39 10.68 6.77
C HIS A 127 3.52 9.42 6.92
N VAL A 128 4.02 8.40 7.62
CA VAL A 128 3.30 7.12 7.82
C VAL A 128 2.04 7.32 8.67
N ASP A 129 2.12 8.15 9.71
CA ASP A 129 0.98 8.45 10.59
C ASP A 129 -0.03 9.41 9.95
N ASN A 130 0.34 10.11 8.88
CA ASN A 130 -0.57 11.02 8.19
C ASN A 130 -1.59 10.24 7.37
N VAL A 131 -2.68 9.86 8.03
CA VAL A 131 -3.82 9.13 7.44
C VAL A 131 -4.42 9.83 6.22
N SER A 132 -4.25 11.14 6.06
CA SER A 132 -4.76 11.88 4.89
C SER A 132 -3.93 11.65 3.62
N LEU A 133 -2.73 11.09 3.72
CA LEU A 133 -1.86 10.77 2.57
C LEU A 133 -1.98 9.31 2.11
N HIS A 134 -2.63 8.45 2.91
CA HIS A 134 -2.75 7.02 2.63
C HIS A 134 -4.20 6.64 2.38
N THR A 135 -4.41 5.56 1.64
CA THR A 135 -5.74 4.97 1.45
C THR A 135 -5.81 3.59 2.10
N THR A 136 -6.96 3.30 2.67
CA THR A 136 -7.31 2.02 3.25
C THR A 136 -7.71 1.01 2.17
N ALA A 137 -7.71 -0.28 2.52
CA ALA A 137 -8.21 -1.34 1.64
C ALA A 137 -9.70 -1.14 1.29
N ALA A 138 -10.50 -0.67 2.26
CA ALA A 138 -11.92 -0.39 2.05
C ALA A 138 -12.14 0.76 1.06
N GLU A 139 -11.38 1.85 1.17
CA GLU A 139 -11.42 2.96 0.21
C GLU A 139 -11.02 2.47 -1.19
N LYS A 140 -9.95 1.69 -1.32
CA LYS A 140 -9.55 1.11 -2.61
C LYS A 140 -10.62 0.21 -3.22
N SER A 141 -11.30 -0.61 -2.42
CA SER A 141 -12.40 -1.46 -2.89
C SER A 141 -13.59 -0.62 -3.36
N LYS A 142 -13.96 0.42 -2.62
CA LYS A 142 -15.02 1.36 -3.00
C LYS A 142 -14.67 2.09 -4.30
N LEU A 143 -13.44 2.57 -4.42
CA LEU A 143 -12.94 3.27 -5.62
C LEU A 143 -12.86 2.34 -6.84
N ALA A 144 -12.46 1.07 -6.66
CA ALA A 144 -12.43 0.07 -7.74
C ALA A 144 -13.83 -0.27 -8.29
N GLY A 145 -14.89 -0.09 -7.49
CA GLY A 145 -16.27 -0.23 -7.95
C GLY A 145 -16.81 0.95 -8.76
N VAL A 146 -16.07 2.07 -8.85
CA VAL A 146 -16.46 3.23 -9.63
C VAL A 146 -16.06 3.00 -11.09
N ALA A 147 -17.04 2.87 -11.99
CA ALA A 147 -16.80 2.71 -13.41
C ALA A 147 -16.03 3.93 -13.98
N THR A 148 -15.19 3.71 -15.00
CA THR A 148 -14.47 4.78 -15.68
C THR A 148 -15.46 5.85 -16.19
N GLY A 149 -15.26 7.09 -15.76
CA GLY A 149 -16.14 8.22 -16.11
C GLY A 149 -17.38 8.39 -15.23
N ALA A 150 -17.59 7.53 -14.22
CA ALA A 150 -18.66 7.75 -13.24
C ALA A 150 -18.30 8.91 -12.29
N GLU A 151 -19.23 9.85 -12.13
CA GLU A 151 -19.12 10.92 -11.13
C GLU A 151 -19.65 10.45 -9.77
N VAL A 152 -19.06 10.95 -8.68
CA VAL A 152 -19.54 10.68 -7.32
C VAL A 152 -20.96 11.24 -7.18
N ASN A 153 -21.91 10.41 -6.70
CA ASN A 153 -23.33 10.72 -6.50
C ASN A 153 -24.21 10.83 -7.77
N GLN A 154 -23.94 10.05 -8.82
CA GLN A 154 -24.79 9.97 -10.01
C GLN A 154 -26.12 9.21 -9.76
N ASN A 155 -27.02 9.80 -8.96
CA ASN A 155 -28.40 9.30 -8.80
C ASN A 155 -29.41 10.12 -9.63
N ALA A 156 -28.96 10.94 -10.58
CA ALA A 156 -29.83 11.78 -11.41
C ALA A 156 -29.66 11.48 -12.91
N PHE A 157 -30.78 11.29 -13.59
CA PHE A 157 -30.84 11.33 -15.05
C PHE A 157 -30.56 12.77 -15.53
N ALA A 158 -29.75 12.95 -16.57
CA ALA A 158 -29.47 14.29 -17.13
C ALA A 158 -30.72 14.96 -17.72
N GLN A 159 -31.68 14.16 -18.19
CA GLN A 159 -32.94 14.60 -18.77
C GLN A 159 -33.99 13.47 -18.70
N VAL A 160 -35.27 13.83 -18.58
CA VAL A 160 -36.41 12.92 -18.80
C VAL A 160 -37.35 13.56 -19.82
N ASN A 161 -37.46 12.95 -21.02
CA ASN A 161 -38.33 13.43 -22.10
C ASN A 161 -38.27 14.96 -22.32
N ASN A 162 -37.09 15.46 -22.66
CA ASN A 162 -36.80 16.89 -22.88
C ASN A 162 -36.84 17.81 -21.64
N ILE A 163 -37.09 17.28 -20.44
CA ILE A 163 -36.96 18.01 -19.17
C ILE A 163 -35.52 17.87 -18.67
N THR A 164 -34.68 18.85 -18.97
CA THR A 164 -33.26 18.88 -18.55
C THR A 164 -33.14 19.12 -17.05
N ALA A 165 -32.27 18.36 -16.38
CA ALA A 165 -31.99 18.56 -14.97
C ALA A 165 -31.26 19.90 -14.74
N ALA A 166 -31.74 20.69 -13.78
CA ALA A 166 -31.15 21.98 -13.40
C ALA A 166 -29.93 21.83 -12.47
N ALA A 167 -29.74 20.66 -11.85
CA ALA A 167 -28.63 20.38 -10.95
C ALA A 167 -28.23 18.89 -11.00
N LYS A 168 -27.08 18.56 -10.38
CA LYS A 168 -26.56 17.18 -10.24
C LYS A 168 -27.52 16.23 -9.53
N SER A 169 -28.45 16.76 -8.74
CA SER A 169 -29.62 16.07 -8.21
C SER A 169 -30.80 16.99 -8.42
N ASP A 170 -31.85 16.50 -9.09
CA ASP A 170 -33.03 17.27 -9.43
C ASP A 170 -34.30 16.42 -9.25
N THR A 171 -35.45 17.08 -9.14
CA THR A 171 -36.75 16.45 -8.91
C THR A 171 -37.61 16.51 -10.16
N LEU A 172 -38.01 15.36 -10.69
CA LEU A 172 -39.10 15.28 -11.67
C LEU A 172 -40.44 15.34 -10.93
N THR A 173 -41.17 16.44 -11.08
CA THR A 173 -42.55 16.55 -10.57
C THR A 173 -43.54 16.07 -11.63
N VAL A 174 -44.35 15.07 -11.30
CA VAL A 174 -45.45 14.59 -12.14
C VAL A 174 -46.76 15.00 -11.49
N THR A 175 -47.55 15.82 -12.18
CA THR A 175 -48.83 16.33 -11.67
C THR A 175 -49.98 15.77 -12.50
N GLY A 176 -51.06 15.36 -11.84
CA GLY A 176 -52.28 14.95 -12.52
C GLY A 176 -53.02 16.15 -13.09
N GLY A 177 -53.34 16.10 -14.39
CA GLY A 177 -54.25 17.06 -15.03
C GLY A 177 -55.72 16.74 -14.72
N THR A 178 -56.65 17.45 -15.37
CA THR A 178 -58.09 17.16 -15.26
C THR A 178 -58.38 15.70 -15.63
N GLY A 179 -59.06 14.98 -14.75
CA GLY A 179 -59.40 13.57 -14.97
C GLY A 179 -58.27 12.58 -14.75
N ILE A 180 -57.10 13.02 -14.28
CA ILE A 180 -55.95 12.17 -13.97
C ILE A 180 -55.54 12.39 -12.51
N THR A 181 -55.44 11.31 -11.74
CA THR A 181 -54.78 11.32 -10.43
C THR A 181 -53.42 10.65 -10.54
N VAL A 182 -52.40 11.28 -9.98
CA VAL A 182 -51.06 10.71 -9.82
C VAL A 182 -50.86 10.42 -8.34
N SER A 183 -50.62 9.16 -8.00
CA SER A 183 -50.29 8.74 -6.63
C SER A 183 -48.91 8.10 -6.57
N THR A 184 -48.23 8.24 -5.44
CA THR A 184 -46.91 7.65 -5.21
C THR A 184 -46.92 6.82 -3.94
N ASN A 185 -46.20 5.69 -3.98
CA ASN A 185 -45.93 4.87 -2.81
C ASN A 185 -44.41 4.84 -2.57
N PRO A 186 -43.91 5.59 -1.57
CA PRO A 186 -42.47 5.68 -1.31
C PRO A 186 -41.87 4.39 -0.74
N THR A 187 -42.69 3.47 -0.21
CA THR A 187 -42.24 2.18 0.32
C THR A 187 -41.99 1.18 -0.80
N THR A 188 -42.93 1.04 -1.74
CA THR A 188 -42.81 0.12 -2.89
C THR A 188 -42.11 0.75 -4.09
N LYS A 189 -41.78 2.04 -4.05
CA LYS A 189 -41.16 2.80 -5.16
C LYS A 189 -42.00 2.80 -6.44
N THR A 190 -43.33 2.87 -6.30
CA THR A 190 -44.27 2.86 -7.43
C THR A 190 -45.00 4.20 -7.56
N MET A 191 -45.20 4.64 -8.81
CA MET A 191 -46.11 5.73 -9.17
C MET A 191 -47.28 5.13 -9.94
N THR A 192 -48.51 5.53 -9.59
CA THR A 192 -49.72 5.10 -10.30
C THR A 192 -50.38 6.32 -10.91
N VAL A 193 -50.68 6.22 -12.21
CA VAL A 193 -51.42 7.23 -12.96
C VAL A 193 -52.80 6.64 -13.24
N THR A 194 -53.83 7.24 -12.66
CA THR A 194 -55.21 6.75 -12.73
C THR A 194 -56.07 7.76 -13.47
N ALA A 195 -56.75 7.31 -14.52
CA ALA A 195 -57.85 8.07 -15.10
C ALA A 195 -59.04 8.00 -14.14
N THR A 196 -59.51 9.16 -13.66
CA THR A 196 -60.63 9.27 -12.71
C THR A 196 -61.99 9.46 -13.39
N GLY A 197 -62.02 9.46 -14.74
CA GLY A 197 -63.27 9.58 -15.51
C GLY A 197 -63.91 10.97 -15.49
N THR A 198 -63.30 11.95 -14.81
CA THR A 198 -63.73 13.36 -14.82
C THR A 198 -63.06 14.20 -15.91
N ALA A 199 -62.26 13.56 -16.78
CA ALA A 199 -61.80 14.21 -18.00
C ALA A 199 -63.04 14.50 -18.83
N THR A 200 -63.33 15.78 -19.09
CA THR A 200 -64.32 16.16 -20.08
C THR A 200 -63.92 15.49 -21.40
N PRO A 201 -64.73 14.58 -21.96
CA PRO A 201 -64.44 14.05 -23.28
C PRO A 201 -64.23 15.23 -24.23
N GLY A 202 -63.29 15.10 -25.18
CA GLY A 202 -63.12 16.12 -26.21
C GLY A 202 -64.47 16.48 -26.84
N ALA A 203 -64.58 17.69 -27.41
CA ALA A 203 -65.82 18.14 -28.04
C ALA A 203 -66.35 17.06 -28.98
N HIS A 204 -67.46 16.44 -28.58
CA HIS A 204 -68.23 15.50 -29.38
C HIS A 204 -69.59 16.15 -29.60
N GLY A 205 -70.24 15.80 -30.71
CA GLY A 205 -71.50 16.42 -31.10
C GLY A 205 -72.53 16.38 -29.97
N SER A 206 -73.34 17.43 -29.84
CA SER A 206 -74.43 17.52 -28.85
C SER A 206 -75.54 16.49 -29.07
N SER A 207 -75.46 15.71 -30.15
CA SER A 207 -76.38 14.64 -30.50
C SER A 207 -75.63 13.49 -31.16
N HIS A 208 -76.00 12.27 -30.79
CA HIS A 208 -75.70 11.05 -31.54
C HIS A 208 -76.66 10.90 -32.73
N ASN A 209 -76.92 11.98 -33.46
CA ASN A 209 -77.75 11.95 -34.65
C ASN A 209 -76.98 11.30 -35.81
N SER A 210 -77.73 10.89 -36.84
CA SER A 210 -77.17 10.26 -38.05
C SER A 210 -76.12 11.11 -38.78
N ASP A 211 -76.12 12.41 -38.50
CA ASP A 211 -75.28 13.46 -39.07
C ASP A 211 -74.24 14.02 -38.07
N GLY A 212 -74.14 13.46 -36.86
CA GLY A 212 -73.16 13.85 -35.84
C GLY A 212 -71.78 13.21 -36.01
N SER A 213 -70.78 13.69 -35.26
CA SER A 213 -69.40 13.14 -35.29
C SER A 213 -69.23 11.78 -34.62
N ASP A 214 -70.24 11.29 -33.88
CA ASP A 214 -70.28 9.98 -33.25
C ASP A 214 -71.66 9.33 -33.49
N PRO A 215 -71.97 8.94 -34.75
CA PRO A 215 -73.28 8.40 -35.09
C PRO A 215 -73.43 6.98 -34.54
N ILE A 216 -74.57 6.69 -33.92
CA ILE A 216 -74.95 5.30 -33.56
C ILE A 216 -75.34 4.59 -34.87
N PRO A 217 -74.57 3.62 -35.37
CA PRO A 217 -74.79 3.05 -36.71
C PRO A 217 -76.18 2.45 -36.90
N ASP A 218 -76.72 1.86 -35.83
CA ASP A 218 -78.05 1.25 -35.84
C ASP A 218 -79.18 2.29 -35.97
N LEU A 219 -78.99 3.51 -35.45
CA LEU A 219 -79.98 4.58 -35.56
C LEU A 219 -80.05 5.16 -36.99
N VAL A 220 -78.92 5.21 -37.69
CA VAL A 220 -78.87 5.55 -39.13
C VAL A 220 -79.68 4.54 -39.93
N SER A 221 -79.51 3.25 -39.64
CA SER A 221 -80.26 2.18 -40.30
C SER A 221 -81.77 2.24 -39.99
N VAL A 222 -82.15 2.51 -38.74
CA VAL A 222 -83.56 2.65 -38.35
C VAL A 222 -84.20 3.85 -39.03
N LYS A 223 -83.53 5.01 -39.08
CA LYS A 223 -84.03 6.21 -39.75
C LYS A 223 -84.34 5.93 -41.22
N ALA A 224 -83.41 5.32 -41.95
CA ALA A 224 -83.63 4.96 -43.36
C ALA A 224 -84.82 4.01 -43.55
N LYS A 225 -85.04 3.07 -42.62
CA LYS A 225 -86.20 2.17 -42.64
C LYS A 225 -87.52 2.88 -42.34
N VAL A 226 -87.52 3.86 -41.43
CA VAL A 226 -88.70 4.67 -41.11
C VAL A 226 -89.05 5.58 -42.29
N GLU A 227 -88.08 6.25 -42.89
CA GLU A 227 -88.28 7.08 -44.09
C GLU A 227 -88.85 6.23 -45.24
N ALA A 228 -88.31 5.02 -45.47
CA ALA A 228 -88.85 4.11 -46.47
C ALA A 228 -90.30 3.64 -46.16
N LEU A 229 -90.66 3.51 -44.88
CA LEU A 229 -92.02 3.18 -44.47
C LEU A 229 -92.97 4.36 -44.63
N GLU A 230 -92.51 5.58 -44.32
CA GLU A 230 -93.27 6.82 -44.53
C GLU A 230 -93.56 7.05 -46.01
N ASP A 231 -92.57 6.88 -46.89
CA ASP A 231 -92.76 6.93 -48.35
C ASP A 231 -93.76 5.87 -48.83
N PHE A 232 -93.66 4.64 -48.30
CA PHE A 232 -94.60 3.57 -48.63
C PHE A 232 -96.04 3.92 -48.20
N LEU A 233 -96.22 4.44 -46.98
CA LEU A 233 -97.53 4.86 -46.47
C LEU A 233 -98.10 6.07 -47.22
N ALA A 234 -97.25 7.01 -47.65
CA ALA A 234 -97.66 8.17 -48.46
C ALA A 234 -98.17 7.75 -49.85
N TYR A 235 -97.70 6.60 -50.37
CA TYR A 235 -98.16 6.02 -51.63
C TYR A 235 -99.37 5.10 -51.48
N MET A 236 -99.81 4.79 -50.26
CA MET A 236 -101.10 4.13 -50.05
C MET A 236 -102.21 5.17 -50.21
N PRO A 237 -103.13 5.04 -51.19
CA PRO A 237 -104.28 5.92 -51.25
C PRO A 237 -105.07 5.76 -49.95
N ILE A 238 -105.21 6.85 -49.19
CA ILE A 238 -106.14 6.95 -48.07
C ILE A 238 -107.53 6.95 -48.69
N ASP A 239 -108.02 5.77 -49.04
CA ASP A 239 -109.39 5.58 -49.50
C ASP A 239 -110.34 5.70 -48.29
N GLY A 240 -110.65 6.96 -47.95
CA GLY A 240 -111.80 7.31 -47.14
C GLY A 240 -113.10 7.42 -47.95
N GLY A 241 -113.21 6.78 -49.12
CA GLY A 241 -114.34 6.95 -50.02
C GLY A 241 -114.52 5.84 -51.07
N GLY A 242 -115.11 4.72 -50.66
CA GLY A 242 -116.00 3.91 -51.49
C GLY A 242 -115.37 3.15 -52.67
N PHE A 243 -115.11 1.86 -52.45
CA PHE A 243 -114.91 0.83 -53.47
C PHE A 243 -116.18 0.60 -54.33
N ASP A 244 -116.57 1.54 -55.20
CA ASP A 244 -117.67 1.32 -56.16
C ASP A 244 -117.41 1.86 -57.58
N THR A 245 -116.15 1.98 -57.98
CA THR A 245 -115.80 2.07 -59.40
C THR A 245 -114.83 0.95 -59.78
N PRO A 246 -115.09 0.18 -60.85
CA PRO A 246 -114.24 -0.93 -61.24
C PRO A 246 -112.81 -0.45 -61.48
N PRO A 247 -111.78 -1.20 -61.05
CA PRO A 247 -110.40 -0.85 -61.34
C PRO A 247 -110.21 -0.84 -62.86
N GLY A 248 -110.05 0.36 -63.41
CA GLY A 248 -109.47 0.55 -64.72
C GLY A 248 -108.10 -0.11 -64.71
N GLY A 249 -107.98 -1.20 -65.46
CA GLY A 249 -106.71 -1.90 -65.61
C GLY A 249 -105.60 -0.94 -66.05
N PRO A 250 -104.35 -1.22 -65.71
CA PRO A 250 -103.23 -0.37 -66.09
C PRO A 250 -103.19 -0.20 -67.61
N VAL A 251 -103.30 1.06 -68.05
CA VAL A 251 -102.96 1.48 -69.40
C VAL A 251 -101.45 1.29 -69.55
N ILE A 252 -101.07 0.28 -70.33
CA ILE A 252 -99.71 0.13 -70.82
C ILE A 252 -99.60 1.10 -72.01
N ASP A 253 -99.16 2.33 -71.76
CA ASP A 253 -98.75 3.23 -72.82
C ASP A 253 -97.31 2.90 -73.21
N GLY A 254 -97.20 2.26 -74.37
CA GLY A 254 -95.93 1.99 -75.01
C GLY A 254 -95.39 3.25 -75.68
N GLY A 255 -94.19 3.65 -75.26
CA GLY A 255 -93.33 4.56 -75.99
C GLY A 255 -91.87 4.11 -75.89
N THR A 256 -91.41 3.35 -76.88
CA THR A 256 -90.01 3.20 -77.36
C THR A 256 -89.26 4.54 -77.28
N ILE A 257 -88.02 4.64 -76.77
CA ILE A 257 -86.79 3.86 -77.03
C ILE A 257 -86.00 3.71 -75.72
#